data_AF-A0A7W1TIZ5-F1
#
_entry.id   AF-A0A7W1TIZ5-F1
#
_cell.length_a   1.000
_cell.length_b   1.000
_cell.length_c   1.000
_cell.angle_alpha   90.00
_cell.angle_beta   90.00
_cell.angle_gamma   90.00
#
_symmetry.space_group_name_H-M   'P 1'
#
loop_
_entity.id
_entity.type
_entity.pdbx_description
1 polymer ?
#
loop_
_entity_poly.entity_id
_entity_poly.type
_entity_poly.pdbx_seq_one_letter_code
_entity_poly.pdbx_strand_id
1 'polypeptide(L)'
;MNSNNQHRGAQQAARLWQALNETSSLACAEVAPLLDELIQAEAQDVDVERDPRFKPVLQHLNQCEQCTELYAEMSEDIAMVTSGPVVPVPAMLKPPVFFPAAATRQGQRWSLRVWQEVKRSFELLITPPQLAPKMAVLGSGEALVAERLDELPGTPLVAVTLTGTGEQPRLRVAVRDATPGTHWRIILTMGEHHAEAITDEQGVTDFVLPPSPLAELRLSCTETA
;
A
#
# COMPACT_ATOMS: atom_id res chain seq x y z
N MET A 1 48.07 -5.09 54.43
CA MET A 1 46.72 -4.81 53.91
C MET A 1 46.80 -4.80 52.39
N ASN A 2 45.89 -5.52 51.73
CA ASN A 2 46.07 -6.17 50.42
C ASN A 2 46.00 -5.24 49.18
N SER A 3 47.14 -4.83 48.64
CA SER A 3 47.22 -4.22 47.29
C SER A 3 46.88 -5.21 46.16
N ASN A 4 47.00 -6.52 46.40
CA ASN A 4 46.70 -7.56 45.39
C ASN A 4 45.20 -7.71 45.08
N ASN A 5 44.31 -7.33 46.00
CA ASN A 5 42.86 -7.38 45.76
C ASN A 5 42.37 -6.19 44.92
N GLN A 6 43.02 -5.03 45.03
CA GLN A 6 42.66 -3.84 44.24
C GLN A 6 42.96 -4.02 42.75
N HIS A 7 44.09 -4.65 42.40
CA HIS A 7 44.43 -4.91 40.99
C HIS A 7 43.55 -5.97 40.33
N ARG A 8 43.10 -7.00 41.07
CA ARG A 8 42.15 -7.99 40.56
C ARG A 8 40.76 -7.41 40.33
N GLY A 9 40.28 -6.56 41.24
CA GLY A 9 39.01 -5.85 41.06
C GLY A 9 39.03 -4.94 39.84
N ALA A 10 40.12 -4.17 39.66
CA ALA A 10 40.28 -3.29 38.49
C ALA A 10 40.36 -4.06 37.17
N GLN A 11 41.05 -5.21 37.13
CA GLN A 11 41.13 -6.05 35.93
C GLN A 11 39.80 -6.74 35.59
N GLN A 12 39.03 -7.17 36.59
CA GLN A 12 37.70 -7.75 36.36
C GLN A 12 36.70 -6.69 35.90
N ALA A 13 36.73 -5.50 36.51
CA ALA A 13 35.91 -4.37 36.08
C ALA A 13 36.25 -3.93 34.66
N ALA A 14 37.54 -3.88 34.29
CA ALA A 14 37.98 -3.55 32.93
C ALA A 14 37.52 -4.59 31.89
N ARG A 15 37.58 -5.89 32.21
CA ARG A 15 37.05 -6.95 31.32
C ARG A 15 35.54 -6.89 31.18
N LEU A 16 34.82 -6.60 32.26
CA LEU A 16 33.38 -6.41 32.23
C LEU A 16 33.01 -5.18 31.38
N TRP A 17 33.71 -4.06 31.58
CA TRP A 17 33.55 -2.86 30.77
C TRP A 17 33.84 -3.13 29.30
N GLN A 18 34.90 -3.88 29.00
CA GLN A 18 35.27 -4.22 27.62
C GLN A 18 34.26 -5.18 26.97
N ALA A 19 33.68 -6.12 27.71
CA ALA A 19 32.60 -6.98 27.21
C ALA A 19 31.27 -6.25 27.04
N LEU A 20 30.99 -5.23 27.87
CA LEU A 20 29.82 -4.35 27.71
C LEU A 20 30.00 -3.36 26.53
N ASN A 21 31.25 -2.96 26.27
CA ASN A 21 31.66 -2.12 25.16
C ASN A 21 32.20 -2.90 23.96
N GLU A 22 32.00 -4.22 23.90
CA GLU A 22 32.19 -4.93 22.63
C GLU A 22 31.16 -4.36 21.67
N THR A 23 31.69 -3.43 20.88
CA THR A 23 30.99 -2.54 19.97
C THR A 23 30.04 -3.36 19.14
N SER A 24 28.78 -2.93 19.05
CA SER A 24 27.87 -3.47 18.04
C SER A 24 28.61 -3.46 16.71
N SER A 25 28.90 -4.64 16.15
CA SER A 25 29.70 -4.74 14.93
C SER A 25 28.99 -4.19 13.70
N LEU A 26 27.73 -3.80 13.85
CA LEU A 26 26.88 -3.26 12.80
C LEU A 26 27.15 -1.76 12.63
N ALA A 27 27.47 -1.38 11.41
CA ALA A 27 27.43 0.02 11.00
C ALA A 27 25.97 0.47 10.84
N CYS A 28 25.68 1.78 10.99
CA CYS A 28 24.31 2.31 10.84
C CYS A 28 23.66 1.92 9.49
N ALA A 29 24.45 1.81 8.42
CA ALA A 29 23.98 1.40 7.10
C ALA A 29 23.50 -0.07 7.05
N GLU A 30 24.02 -0.93 7.93
CA GLU A 30 23.62 -2.34 8.04
C GLU A 30 22.40 -2.50 8.95
N VAL A 31 22.15 -1.52 9.81
CA VAL A 31 21.03 -1.51 10.77
C VAL A 31 19.72 -1.11 10.10
N ALA A 32 19.75 -0.17 9.15
CA ALA A 32 18.55 0.31 8.44
C ALA A 32 17.64 -0.82 7.90
N PRO A 33 18.12 -1.81 7.11
CA PRO A 33 17.26 -2.89 6.64
C PRO A 33 16.80 -3.85 7.75
N LEU A 34 17.54 -3.95 8.86
CA LEU A 34 17.18 -4.79 10.00
C LEU A 34 16.16 -4.11 10.92
N LEU A 35 16.03 -2.79 10.87
CA LEU A 35 14.99 -2.04 11.58
C LEU A 35 13.61 -2.32 11.01
N ASP A 36 13.47 -2.39 9.68
CA ASP A 36 12.22 -2.79 9.03
C ASP A 36 11.74 -4.17 9.52
N GLU A 37 12.66 -5.14 9.56
CA GLU A 37 12.36 -6.49 10.03
C GLU A 37 12.02 -6.53 11.54
N LEU A 38 12.70 -5.72 12.35
CA LEU A 38 12.44 -5.59 13.79
C LEU A 38 11.03 -5.06 14.04
N ILE A 39 10.65 -3.96 13.39
CA ILE A 39 9.35 -3.31 13.61
C ILE A 39 8.20 -4.20 13.10
N GLN A 40 8.39 -4.90 11.98
CA GLN A 40 7.40 -5.90 11.52
C GLN A 40 7.24 -7.07 12.49
N ALA A 41 8.33 -7.53 13.11
CA ALA A 41 8.27 -8.59 14.10
C ALA A 41 7.51 -8.12 15.36
N GLU A 42 7.75 -6.90 15.84
CA GLU A 42 6.99 -6.31 16.96
C GLU A 42 5.51 -6.15 16.63
N ALA A 43 5.17 -5.68 15.42
CA ALA A 43 3.79 -5.55 14.97
C ALA A 43 3.05 -6.91 14.90
N GLN A 44 3.79 -8.01 14.78
CA GLN A 44 3.27 -9.38 14.80
C GLN A 44 3.27 -10.02 16.21
N ASP A 45 3.50 -9.24 17.26
CA ASP A 45 3.57 -9.69 18.66
C ASP A 45 4.71 -10.72 18.90
N VAL A 46 5.79 -10.63 18.11
CA VAL A 46 6.98 -11.44 18.30
C VAL A 46 7.84 -10.82 19.40
N ASP A 47 8.30 -11.64 20.35
CA ASP A 47 9.22 -11.24 21.42
C ASP A 47 10.64 -11.01 20.86
N VAL A 48 10.88 -9.80 20.35
CA VAL A 48 12.14 -9.39 19.72
C VAL A 48 13.32 -9.36 20.70
N GLU A 49 13.07 -9.20 22.00
CA GLU A 49 14.13 -9.23 23.03
C GLU A 49 14.73 -10.63 23.20
N ARG A 50 13.93 -11.67 22.96
CA ARG A 50 14.36 -13.07 23.06
C ARG A 50 14.95 -13.63 21.78
N ASP A 51 14.67 -13.02 20.64
CA ASP A 51 15.21 -13.47 19.36
C ASP A 51 16.70 -13.10 19.21
N PRO A 52 17.60 -14.09 19.06
CA PRO A 52 19.03 -13.82 18.90
C PRO A 52 19.36 -13.00 17.64
N ARG A 53 18.48 -12.95 16.65
CA ARG A 53 18.66 -12.19 15.41
C ARG A 53 18.63 -10.67 15.66
N PHE A 54 17.80 -10.21 16.59
CA PHE A 54 17.59 -8.78 16.86
C PHE A 54 18.50 -8.21 17.95
N LYS A 55 19.15 -9.06 18.76
CA LYS A 55 20.11 -8.63 19.78
C LYS A 55 21.16 -7.61 19.32
N PRO A 56 21.88 -7.80 18.20
CA PRO A 56 22.90 -6.83 17.77
C PRO A 56 22.27 -5.50 17.31
N VAL A 57 21.05 -5.53 16.78
CA VAL A 57 20.28 -4.33 16.40
C VAL A 57 19.86 -3.55 17.64
N LEU A 58 19.24 -4.23 18.61
CA LEU A 58 18.85 -3.63 19.90
C LEU A 58 20.06 -3.06 20.66
N GLN A 59 21.20 -3.75 20.61
CA GLN A 59 22.44 -3.25 21.20
C GLN A 59 22.96 -2.00 20.46
N HIS A 60 22.86 -1.95 19.13
CA HIS A 60 23.21 -0.77 18.34
C HIS A 60 22.29 0.41 18.63
N LEU A 61 20.98 0.20 18.72
CA LEU A 61 20.00 1.23 19.07
C LEU A 61 20.34 1.89 20.40
N ASN A 62 20.70 1.11 21.42
CA ASN A 62 21.14 1.64 22.71
C ASN A 62 22.41 2.51 22.67
N GLN A 63 23.19 2.45 21.58
CA GLN A 63 24.47 3.14 21.43
C GLN A 63 24.44 4.25 20.37
N CYS A 64 23.44 4.26 19.48
CA CYS A 64 23.31 5.19 18.36
C CYS A 64 22.00 5.98 18.45
N GLU A 65 22.12 7.26 18.83
CA GLU A 65 21.00 8.20 18.92
C GLU A 65 20.27 8.33 17.58
N GLN A 66 21.01 8.47 16.47
CA GLN A 66 20.44 8.59 15.13
C GLN A 66 19.59 7.38 14.71
N CYS A 67 20.03 6.16 15.03
CA CYS A 67 19.25 4.96 14.71
C CYS A 67 18.04 4.80 15.64
N THR A 68 18.11 5.33 16.86
CA THR A 68 16.97 5.37 17.80
C THR A 68 15.89 6.32 17.33
N GLU A 69 16.26 7.50 16.83
CA GLU A 69 15.32 8.45 16.23
C GLU A 69 14.62 7.85 15.01
N LEU A 70 15.40 7.22 14.11
CA LEU A 70 14.86 6.56 12.93
C LEU A 70 13.88 5.43 13.30
N TYR A 71 14.23 4.61 14.29
CA TYR A 71 13.35 3.57 14.80
C TYR A 71 12.05 4.13 15.37
N ALA A 72 12.12 5.23 16.13
CA ALA A 72 10.94 5.86 16.72
C ALA A 72 10.00 6.42 15.64
N GLU A 73 10.53 7.13 14.64
CA GLU A 73 9.76 7.66 13.50
C GLU A 73 9.05 6.53 12.74
N MET A 74 9.76 5.46 12.38
CA MET A 74 9.19 4.32 11.66
C MET A 74 8.16 3.54 12.48
N SER A 75 8.38 3.42 13.79
CA SER A 75 7.44 2.76 14.71
C SER A 75 6.18 3.60 14.90
N GLU A 76 6.29 4.93 14.96
CA GLU A 76 5.15 5.84 14.99
C GLU A 76 4.35 5.78 13.69
N ASP A 77 5.00 5.72 12.53
CA ASP A 77 4.34 5.57 11.24
C ASP A 77 3.53 4.26 11.17
N ILE A 78 4.13 3.15 11.61
CA ILE A 78 3.45 1.84 11.65
C ILE A 78 2.36 1.83 12.71
N ALA A 79 2.57 2.44 13.88
CA ALA A 79 1.56 2.62 14.90
C ALA A 79 0.40 3.50 14.40
N MET A 80 0.65 4.52 13.58
CA MET A 80 -0.41 5.33 12.98
C MET A 80 -1.26 4.51 11.99
N VAL A 81 -0.62 3.58 11.27
CA VAL A 81 -1.31 2.64 10.36
C VAL A 81 -2.07 1.54 11.14
N THR A 82 -1.55 1.08 12.28
CA THR A 82 -2.10 -0.06 13.04
C THR A 82 -2.99 0.31 14.23
N SER A 83 -2.78 1.48 14.83
CA SER A 83 -3.46 1.99 16.04
C SER A 83 -4.62 2.94 15.72
N GLY A 84 -4.96 3.11 14.43
CA GLY A 84 -6.25 3.68 14.07
C GLY A 84 -7.35 2.93 14.80
N PRO A 85 -8.22 3.60 15.59
CA PRO A 85 -9.28 2.89 16.26
C PRO A 85 -10.07 2.11 15.20
N VAL A 86 -10.28 0.81 15.45
CA VAL A 86 -11.41 0.09 14.86
C VAL A 86 -12.65 0.73 15.48
N VAL A 87 -12.94 1.96 15.08
CA VAL A 87 -14.25 2.56 15.24
C VAL A 87 -15.12 1.63 14.41
N PRO A 88 -16.11 0.94 15.01
CA PRO A 88 -17.20 0.42 14.20
C PRO A 88 -17.79 1.67 13.56
N VAL A 89 -17.42 1.90 12.30
CA VAL A 89 -17.95 2.99 11.48
C VAL A 89 -19.45 2.92 11.74
N PRO A 90 -20.08 3.97 12.31
CA PRO A 90 -21.51 3.94 12.53
C PRO A 90 -22.10 3.53 11.20
N ALA A 91 -22.92 2.48 11.18
CA ALA A 91 -23.45 1.86 9.98
C ALA A 91 -24.09 2.95 9.11
N MET A 92 -23.25 3.59 8.30
CA MET A 92 -23.63 4.68 7.43
C MET A 92 -24.37 3.94 6.36
N LEU A 93 -25.67 4.24 6.35
CA LEU A 93 -26.67 3.93 5.33
C LEU A 93 -26.07 3.10 4.22
N LYS A 94 -26.45 1.80 4.20
CA LYS A 94 -26.24 0.87 3.09
C LYS A 94 -26.05 1.71 1.82
N PRO A 95 -24.84 1.77 1.24
CA PRO A 95 -24.67 2.45 -0.04
C PRO A 95 -25.77 1.89 -0.95
N PRO A 96 -26.50 2.74 -1.69
CA PRO A 96 -27.62 2.26 -2.47
C PRO A 96 -27.12 1.08 -3.29
N VAL A 97 -27.81 -0.05 -3.12
CA VAL A 97 -27.39 -1.35 -3.64
C VAL A 97 -27.57 -1.30 -5.16
N PHE A 98 -26.61 -0.70 -5.85
CA PHE A 98 -26.47 -0.74 -7.29
C PHE A 98 -25.44 -1.79 -7.72
N PHE A 99 -24.64 -2.32 -6.78
CA PHE A 99 -23.61 -3.31 -7.02
C PHE A 99 -23.82 -4.52 -6.11
N PRO A 100 -23.91 -5.76 -6.65
CA PRO A 100 -23.92 -6.95 -5.83
C PRO A 100 -22.60 -7.05 -5.03
N ALA A 101 -22.73 -7.41 -3.76
CA ALA A 101 -21.62 -7.56 -2.83
C ALA A 101 -20.53 -8.50 -3.37
N ALA A 102 -19.28 -8.11 -3.09
CA ALA A 102 -18.03 -8.75 -3.47
C ALA A 102 -18.10 -10.27 -3.60
N ALA A 103 -17.87 -10.75 -4.83
CA ALA A 103 -17.36 -12.09 -5.02
C ALA A 103 -16.02 -12.19 -4.30
N THR A 104 -15.92 -13.18 -3.42
CA THR A 104 -14.69 -13.74 -2.85
C THR A 104 -13.51 -13.68 -3.82
N ARG A 105 -12.32 -13.32 -3.31
CA ARG A 105 -10.99 -13.25 -3.97
C ARG A 105 -10.55 -14.57 -4.66
N GLN A 106 -11.34 -15.10 -5.59
CA GLN A 106 -11.02 -16.25 -6.42
C GLN A 106 -11.30 -15.88 -7.87
N GLY A 107 -10.25 -15.41 -8.56
CA GLY A 107 -10.29 -15.10 -9.99
C GLY A 107 -10.08 -13.63 -10.36
N GLN A 108 -9.30 -12.85 -9.59
CA GLN A 108 -8.98 -11.47 -9.96
C GLN A 108 -8.34 -11.42 -11.36
N ARG A 109 -9.06 -10.80 -12.30
CA ARG A 109 -8.66 -10.56 -13.70
C ARG A 109 -7.99 -9.21 -13.85
N TRP A 110 -7.35 -8.70 -12.80
CA TRP A 110 -6.73 -7.40 -12.82
C TRP A 110 -5.57 -7.34 -11.82
N SER A 111 -4.63 -6.44 -12.06
CA SER A 111 -3.50 -6.18 -11.16
C SER A 111 -3.29 -4.68 -11.01
N LEU A 112 -3.03 -4.24 -9.78
CA LEU A 112 -2.69 -2.88 -9.44
C LEU A 112 -1.17 -2.74 -9.28
N ARG A 113 -0.60 -1.65 -9.80
CA ARG A 113 0.75 -1.21 -9.51
C ARG A 113 0.68 0.22 -9.01
N VAL A 114 1.14 0.45 -7.79
CA VAL A 114 1.21 1.80 -7.22
C VAL A 114 2.61 2.34 -7.45
N TRP A 115 2.70 3.58 -7.92
CA TRP A 115 3.98 4.27 -8.12
C TRP A 115 4.14 5.29 -6.99
N GLN A 116 5.28 5.23 -6.29
CA GLN A 116 5.63 6.23 -5.28
C GLN A 116 6.26 7.44 -5.96
N GLU A 117 5.42 8.32 -6.49
CA GLU A 117 5.82 9.60 -7.08
C GLU A 117 5.42 10.77 -6.18
N VAL A 118 5.92 11.98 -6.49
CA VAL A 118 5.54 13.24 -5.80
C VAL A 118 4.02 13.49 -5.88
N LYS A 119 3.36 12.94 -6.90
CA LYS A 119 1.90 12.91 -7.06
C LYS A 119 1.43 11.47 -6.98
N ARG A 120 0.24 11.25 -6.41
CA ARG A 120 -0.31 9.91 -6.32
C ARG A 120 -0.55 9.36 -7.73
N SER A 121 0.04 8.22 -8.03
CA SER A 121 -0.13 7.54 -9.32
C SER A 121 -0.23 6.03 -9.16
N PHE A 122 -1.08 5.42 -9.98
CA PHE A 122 -1.27 3.98 -10.01
C PHE A 122 -1.62 3.51 -11.42
N GLU A 123 -1.27 2.26 -11.71
CA GLU A 123 -1.58 1.57 -12.95
C GLU A 123 -2.47 0.37 -12.62
N LEU A 124 -3.59 0.28 -13.32
CA LEU A 124 -4.55 -0.82 -13.22
C LEU A 124 -4.56 -1.57 -14.55
N LEU A 125 -4.08 -2.80 -14.53
CA LEU A 125 -4.16 -3.72 -15.66
C LEU A 125 -5.41 -4.58 -15.47
N ILE A 126 -6.29 -4.62 -16.46
CA ILE A 126 -7.56 -5.35 -16.42
C ILE A 126 -7.62 -6.26 -17.64
N THR A 127 -7.87 -7.54 -17.43
CA THR A 127 -8.20 -8.50 -18.46
C THR A 127 -9.73 -8.61 -18.56
N PRO A 128 -10.38 -7.92 -19.52
CA PRO A 128 -11.83 -7.94 -19.64
C PRO A 128 -12.32 -9.37 -19.96
N PRO A 129 -13.50 -9.76 -19.45
CA PRO A 129 -14.14 -11.00 -19.87
C PRO A 129 -14.36 -10.99 -21.38
N GLN A 130 -14.21 -12.14 -22.03
CA GLN A 130 -14.69 -12.29 -23.39
C GLN A 130 -16.20 -12.09 -23.38
N LEU A 131 -16.65 -10.97 -23.95
CA LEU A 131 -18.05 -10.65 -24.13
C LEU A 131 -18.63 -11.64 -25.15
N ALA A 132 -19.14 -12.78 -24.66
CA ALA A 132 -20.05 -13.58 -25.45
C ALA A 132 -21.27 -12.69 -25.79
N PRO A 133 -21.79 -12.74 -27.04
CA PRO A 133 -22.96 -11.96 -27.41
C PRO A 133 -24.17 -12.44 -26.58
N LYS A 134 -24.40 -11.79 -25.44
CA LYS A 134 -25.58 -11.99 -24.61
C LYS A 134 -26.65 -11.01 -25.05
N MET A 135 -27.87 -11.52 -25.21
CA MET A 135 -29.06 -10.71 -25.49
C MET A 135 -29.16 -9.54 -24.50
N ALA A 136 -29.46 -8.37 -25.04
CA ALA A 136 -29.56 -7.11 -24.32
C ALA A 136 -30.47 -7.24 -23.08
N VAL A 137 -29.84 -7.27 -21.90
CA VAL A 137 -30.54 -7.03 -20.64
C VAL A 137 -30.51 -5.51 -20.44
N LEU A 138 -31.69 -4.91 -20.37
CA LEU A 138 -31.87 -3.52 -19.97
C LEU A 138 -31.21 -3.30 -18.59
N GLY A 139 -30.06 -2.61 -18.58
CA GLY A 139 -29.69 -1.79 -17.42
C GLY A 139 -28.49 -2.18 -16.56
N SER A 140 -27.62 -3.15 -16.90
CA SER A 140 -26.44 -3.40 -16.05
C SER A 140 -25.15 -3.46 -16.86
N GLY A 141 -24.33 -2.40 -16.76
CA GLY A 141 -22.92 -2.49 -17.12
C GLY A 141 -22.24 -3.58 -16.29
N GLU A 142 -21.20 -4.19 -16.84
CA GLU A 142 -20.38 -5.17 -16.14
C GLU A 142 -19.32 -4.44 -15.31
N ALA A 143 -19.35 -4.61 -13.99
CA ALA A 143 -18.29 -4.11 -13.13
C ALA A 143 -17.03 -4.95 -13.35
N LEU A 144 -15.96 -4.30 -13.85
CA LEU A 144 -14.67 -4.93 -14.06
C LEU A 144 -13.82 -4.86 -12.78
N VAL A 145 -13.86 -3.71 -12.10
CA VAL A 145 -13.15 -3.44 -10.85
C VAL A 145 -14.02 -2.53 -9.98
N ALA A 146 -14.04 -2.78 -8.67
CA ALA A 146 -14.66 -1.90 -7.68
C ALA A 146 -13.96 -2.12 -6.34
N GLU A 147 -12.87 -1.40 -6.11
CA GLU A 147 -11.97 -1.62 -4.97
C GLU A 147 -11.55 -0.29 -4.33
N ARG A 148 -11.25 -0.34 -3.04
CA ARG A 148 -10.54 0.74 -2.36
C ARG A 148 -9.05 0.48 -2.48
N LEU A 149 -8.31 1.52 -2.84
CA LEU A 149 -6.86 1.45 -2.93
C LEU A 149 -6.28 1.90 -1.59
N ASP A 150 -6.28 0.98 -0.63
CA ASP A 150 -5.79 1.25 0.73
C ASP A 150 -4.26 1.51 0.74
N GLU A 151 -3.57 1.15 -0.34
CA GLU A 151 -2.13 1.37 -0.57
C GLU A 151 -1.78 2.81 -0.96
N LEU A 152 -2.78 3.63 -1.32
CA LEU A 152 -2.60 5.04 -1.68
C LEU A 152 -3.04 5.95 -0.52
N PRO A 153 -2.29 7.02 -0.20
CA PRO A 153 -2.74 8.03 0.75
C PRO A 153 -4.12 8.57 0.33
N GLY A 154 -5.03 8.76 1.29
CA GLY A 154 -6.43 9.17 1.03
C GLY A 154 -7.37 8.01 0.64
N THR A 155 -6.85 6.81 0.43
CA THR A 155 -7.61 5.57 0.16
C THR A 155 -8.67 5.73 -0.95
N PRO A 156 -8.28 6.17 -2.16
CA PRO A 156 -9.23 6.44 -3.22
C PRO A 156 -10.01 5.17 -3.60
N LEU A 157 -11.32 5.33 -3.77
CA LEU A 157 -12.20 4.29 -4.31
C LEU A 157 -12.12 4.30 -5.83
N VAL A 158 -11.71 3.19 -6.42
CA VAL A 158 -11.64 3.01 -7.87
C VAL A 158 -12.71 2.03 -8.31
N ALA A 159 -13.55 2.47 -9.23
CA ALA A 159 -14.53 1.62 -9.90
C ALA A 159 -14.39 1.75 -11.42
N VAL A 160 -14.26 0.61 -12.08
CA VAL A 160 -14.21 0.52 -13.54
C VAL A 160 -15.38 -0.34 -13.99
N THR A 161 -16.27 0.25 -14.77
CA THR A 161 -17.45 -0.44 -15.30
C THR A 161 -17.45 -0.38 -16.82
N LEU A 162 -17.64 -1.53 -17.45
CA LEU A 162 -17.84 -1.64 -18.87
C LEU A 162 -19.33 -1.59 -19.17
N THR A 163 -19.73 -0.63 -19.98
CA THR A 163 -21.13 -0.41 -20.36
C THR A 163 -21.28 -0.54 -21.86
N GLY A 164 -22.44 -1.01 -22.31
CA GLY A 164 -22.78 -1.13 -23.73
C GLY A 164 -22.78 -2.57 -24.24
N THR A 165 -23.65 -2.80 -25.22
CA THR A 165 -23.83 -4.08 -25.92
C THR A 165 -23.36 -3.91 -27.37
N GLY A 166 -22.27 -4.59 -27.74
CA GLY A 166 -21.92 -4.94 -29.12
C GLY A 166 -21.34 -3.84 -30.03
N GLU A 167 -22.00 -2.69 -30.20
CA GLU A 167 -21.63 -1.74 -31.28
C GLU A 167 -20.64 -0.65 -30.84
N GLN A 168 -20.72 -0.20 -29.59
CA GLN A 168 -19.78 0.79 -29.06
C GLN A 168 -19.64 0.65 -27.55
N PRO A 169 -18.73 -0.21 -27.07
CA PRO A 169 -18.50 -0.36 -25.65
C PRO A 169 -17.96 0.94 -25.06
N ARG A 170 -18.40 1.28 -23.85
CA ARG A 170 -17.96 2.46 -23.09
C ARG A 170 -17.38 2.01 -21.76
N LEU A 171 -16.17 2.45 -21.48
CA LEU A 171 -15.51 2.22 -20.21
C LEU A 171 -15.73 3.44 -19.32
N ARG A 172 -16.45 3.27 -18.22
CA ARG A 172 -16.58 4.29 -17.20
C ARG A 172 -15.58 4.02 -16.10
N VAL A 173 -14.76 5.01 -15.79
CA VAL A 173 -13.78 4.96 -14.70
C VAL A 173 -14.16 6.02 -13.67
N ALA A 174 -14.33 5.60 -12.43
CA ALA A 174 -14.55 6.47 -11.30
C ALA A 174 -13.38 6.32 -10.32
N VAL A 175 -12.71 7.42 -10.00
CA VAL A 175 -11.69 7.51 -8.95
C VAL A 175 -12.17 8.56 -7.96
N ARG A 176 -12.62 8.11 -6.80
CA ARG A 176 -13.19 8.98 -5.77
C ARG A 176 -12.28 9.04 -4.57
N ASP A 177 -11.93 10.24 -4.19
CA ASP A 177 -11.13 10.51 -3.01
C ASP A 177 -12.02 10.93 -1.82
N ALA A 178 -11.50 10.80 -0.61
CA ALA A 178 -12.06 11.46 0.57
C ALA A 178 -11.93 12.99 0.46
N THR A 179 -10.93 13.47 -0.27
CA THR A 179 -10.69 14.90 -0.51
C THR A 179 -11.56 15.40 -1.68
N PRO A 180 -12.50 16.33 -1.44
CA PRO A 180 -13.28 16.92 -2.53
C PRO A 180 -12.39 17.84 -3.40
N GLY A 181 -12.60 17.80 -4.71
CA GLY A 181 -11.85 18.62 -5.68
C GLY A 181 -10.58 17.98 -6.24
N THR A 182 -10.26 16.73 -5.85
CA THR A 182 -9.17 15.98 -6.48
C THR A 182 -9.59 15.51 -7.87
N HIS A 183 -8.82 15.91 -8.88
CA HIS A 183 -8.98 15.42 -10.25
C HIS A 183 -7.87 14.42 -10.59
N TRP A 184 -8.23 13.39 -11.35
CA TRP A 184 -7.31 12.37 -11.82
C TRP A 184 -7.21 12.43 -13.33
N ARG A 185 -6.00 12.50 -13.86
CA ARG A 185 -5.70 12.21 -15.25
C ARG A 185 -5.65 10.70 -15.41
N ILE A 186 -6.45 10.18 -16.32
CA ILE A 186 -6.56 8.76 -16.61
C ILE A 186 -6.17 8.55 -18.07
N ILE A 187 -5.14 7.72 -18.28
CA ILE A 187 -4.67 7.29 -19.59
C ILE A 187 -5.09 5.84 -19.77
N LEU A 188 -6.00 5.61 -20.71
CA LEU A 188 -6.41 4.30 -21.16
C LEU A 188 -5.53 3.86 -22.34
N THR A 189 -4.94 2.67 -22.21
CA THR A 189 -4.20 1.98 -23.27
C THR A 189 -4.83 0.62 -23.53
N MET A 190 -5.13 0.34 -24.80
CA MET A 190 -5.68 -0.94 -25.25
C MET A 190 -5.14 -1.28 -26.64
N GLY A 191 -4.14 -2.17 -26.72
CA GLY A 191 -3.42 -2.43 -27.97
C GLY A 191 -2.82 -1.14 -28.52
N GLU A 192 -3.18 -0.76 -29.75
CA GLU A 192 -2.77 0.50 -30.41
C GLU A 192 -3.67 1.71 -30.04
N HIS A 193 -4.74 1.48 -29.29
CA HIS A 193 -5.65 2.54 -28.90
C HIS A 193 -5.18 3.21 -27.61
N HIS A 194 -5.04 4.53 -27.66
CA HIS A 194 -4.71 5.36 -26.51
C HIS A 194 -5.74 6.47 -26.38
N ALA A 195 -6.26 6.65 -25.17
CA ALA A 195 -7.18 7.74 -24.85
C ALA A 195 -6.80 8.33 -23.49
N GLU A 196 -6.93 9.64 -23.37
CA GLU A 196 -6.67 10.37 -22.12
C GLU A 196 -7.91 11.18 -21.76
N ALA A 197 -8.27 11.16 -20.48
CA ALA A 197 -9.32 12.00 -19.94
C ALA A 197 -9.00 12.40 -18.50
N ILE A 198 -9.56 13.53 -18.07
CA ILE A 198 -9.49 13.99 -16.68
C ILE A 198 -10.86 13.74 -16.04
N THR A 199 -10.88 13.26 -14.81
CA THR A 199 -12.13 13.06 -14.08
C THR A 199 -12.85 14.38 -13.82
N ASP A 200 -14.18 14.35 -13.87
CA ASP A 200 -15.03 15.48 -13.48
C ASP A 200 -15.03 15.74 -11.97
N GLU A 201 -15.87 16.69 -11.52
CA GLU A 201 -16.05 17.03 -10.09
C GLU A 201 -16.54 15.85 -9.23
N GLN A 202 -17.10 14.80 -9.85
CA GLN A 202 -17.56 13.58 -9.17
C GLN A 202 -16.51 12.47 -9.19
N GLY A 203 -15.32 12.75 -9.73
CA GLY A 203 -14.25 11.78 -9.89
C GLY A 203 -14.52 10.78 -11.03
N VAL A 204 -15.36 11.12 -12.01
CA VAL A 204 -15.79 10.20 -13.08
C VAL A 204 -15.28 10.64 -14.44
N THR A 205 -14.92 9.67 -15.27
CA THR A 205 -14.68 9.86 -16.70
C THR A 205 -15.19 8.67 -17.52
N ASP A 206 -15.51 8.92 -18.78
CA ASP A 206 -16.02 7.93 -19.72
C ASP A 206 -15.10 7.87 -20.96
N PHE A 207 -14.70 6.65 -21.34
CA PHE A 207 -13.97 6.37 -22.56
C PHE A 207 -14.86 5.60 -23.54
N VAL A 208 -14.80 6.00 -24.80
CA VAL A 208 -15.43 5.25 -25.90
C VAL A 208 -14.41 4.26 -26.44
N LEU A 209 -14.70 2.97 -26.32
CA LEU A 209 -13.82 1.91 -26.79
C LEU A 209 -14.11 1.58 -28.26
N PRO A 210 -13.08 1.24 -29.07
CA PRO A 210 -13.29 0.71 -30.40
C PRO A 210 -14.02 -0.65 -30.34
N PRO A 211 -14.80 -1.02 -31.39
CA PRO A 211 -15.58 -2.26 -31.45
C PRO A 211 -14.74 -3.54 -31.65
N SER A 212 -13.43 -3.48 -31.39
CA SER A 212 -12.49 -4.60 -31.48
C SER A 212 -12.65 -5.55 -30.29
N PRO A 213 -12.28 -6.84 -30.37
CA PRO A 213 -12.13 -7.67 -29.18
C PRO A 213 -11.31 -6.92 -28.13
N LEU A 214 -11.90 -6.78 -26.94
CA LEU A 214 -11.25 -6.11 -25.83
C LEU A 214 -10.03 -6.93 -25.42
N ALA A 215 -8.85 -6.41 -25.75
CA ALA A 215 -7.58 -6.91 -25.24
C ALA A 215 -7.40 -6.48 -23.78
N GLU A 216 -6.23 -6.75 -23.21
CA GLU A 216 -5.84 -6.20 -21.92
C GLU A 216 -5.99 -4.67 -21.92
N LEU A 217 -6.74 -4.16 -20.94
CA LEU A 217 -6.93 -2.74 -20.69
C LEU A 217 -5.92 -2.29 -19.65
N ARG A 218 -5.17 -1.23 -19.94
CA ARG A 218 -4.26 -0.62 -19.00
C ARG A 218 -4.72 0.80 -18.71
N LEU A 219 -5.00 1.09 -17.45
CA LEU A 219 -5.38 2.41 -16.97
C LEU A 219 -4.24 2.96 -16.12
N SER A 220 -3.58 4.01 -16.58
CA SER A 220 -2.63 4.76 -15.78
C SER A 220 -3.34 5.99 -15.21
N CYS A 221 -3.46 6.06 -13.90
CA CYS A 221 -4.14 7.12 -13.19
C CYS A 221 -3.09 7.95 -12.44
N THR A 222 -3.12 9.27 -12.64
CA THR A 222 -2.23 10.20 -11.95
C THR A 222 -3.04 11.38 -11.44
N GLU A 223 -2.85 11.74 -10.19
CA GLU A 223 -3.47 12.92 -9.60
C GLU A 223 -3.00 14.19 -10.32
N THR A 224 -3.95 15.06 -10.68
CA THR A 224 -3.69 16.40 -11.20
C THR A 224 -3.85 17.42 -10.09
N ALA A 225 -2.94 18.40 -10.05
CA ALA A 225 -2.94 19.48 -9.07
C ALA A 225 -3.86 20.61 -9.50
#